data_AF-A0AA94HRI9-F1
#
_entry.id   AF-A0AA94HRI9-F1
#
_cell.length_a   1.000
_cell.length_b   1.000
_cell.length_c   1.000
_cell.angle_alpha   90.00
_cell.angle_beta   90.00
_cell.angle_gamma   90.00
#
_symmetry.space_group_name_H-M   'P 1'
#
loop_
_entity.id
_entity.type
_entity.pdbx_description
1 polymer ?
#
loop_
_entity_poly.entity_id
_entity_poly.type
_entity_poly.pdbx_seq_one_letter_code
_entity_poly.pdbx_strand_id
1 'polypeptide(L)'
;MKKLFACLLFLLLAVPAFAEDARPQLWSKFEPQWMAVFSLDSVQVLDKGDVKTFILDQGTTATFFLENGKVKSLRVSYVHGTPVRYLKGIQQSINTILGKGPEAEDAISAFKSAKPKELYKRVRGVCFERTLIEQLGWEFYATYGDQCPKNIK
;
A
#
# COMPACT_ATOMS: atom_id res chain seq x y z
N MET A 1 -45.64 16.39 -36.11
CA MET A 1 -44.32 16.95 -35.70
C MET A 1 -44.12 16.56 -34.24
N LYS A 2 -43.31 15.52 -33.97
CA LYS A 2 -41.86 15.51 -33.73
C LYS A 2 -41.52 15.69 -32.25
N LYS A 3 -40.97 14.59 -31.69
CA LYS A 3 -40.01 14.48 -30.59
C LYS A 3 -40.54 14.65 -29.16
N LEU A 4 -40.71 13.52 -28.47
CA LEU A 4 -40.49 13.37 -27.02
C LEU A 4 -40.45 11.88 -26.64
N PHE A 5 -39.50 11.15 -27.22
CA PHE A 5 -39.16 9.78 -26.80
C PHE A 5 -37.63 9.67 -26.78
N ALA A 6 -36.99 10.30 -25.80
CA ALA A 6 -35.54 10.20 -25.64
C ALA A 6 -35.01 10.59 -24.25
N CYS A 7 -35.78 10.47 -23.17
CA CYS A 7 -35.27 10.78 -21.82
C CYS A 7 -35.31 9.60 -20.83
N LEU A 8 -35.75 8.41 -21.22
CA LEU A 8 -35.97 7.31 -20.26
C LEU A 8 -35.06 6.09 -20.42
N LEU A 9 -33.92 6.21 -21.09
CA LEU A 9 -33.04 5.06 -21.40
C LEU A 9 -31.57 5.22 -21.00
N PHE A 10 -31.24 6.16 -20.11
CA PHE A 10 -29.86 6.36 -19.61
C PHE A 10 -29.70 6.26 -18.09
N LEU A 11 -30.71 5.75 -17.37
CA LEU A 11 -30.70 5.65 -15.90
C LEU A 11 -30.44 4.24 -15.36
N LEU A 12 -30.13 3.25 -16.21
CA LEU A 12 -30.15 1.82 -15.83
C LEU A 12 -28.80 1.09 -15.77
N LEU A 13 -27.65 1.75 -15.90
CA LEU A 13 -26.35 1.05 -15.85
C LEU A 13 -25.24 1.77 -15.06
N ALA A 14 -25.60 2.59 -14.07
CA ALA A 14 -24.66 2.95 -13.00
C ALA A 14 -24.71 1.85 -11.92
N VAL A 15 -24.48 0.59 -12.31
CA VAL A 15 -24.06 -0.39 -11.32
C VAL A 15 -22.69 0.10 -10.87
N PRO A 16 -22.47 0.45 -9.59
CA PRO A 16 -21.13 0.75 -9.14
C PRO A 16 -20.31 -0.48 -9.52
N ALA A 17 -19.32 -0.31 -10.40
CA ALA A 17 -18.36 -1.36 -10.66
C ALA A 17 -17.72 -1.64 -9.30
N PHE A 18 -18.18 -2.70 -8.64
CA PHE A 18 -17.58 -3.14 -7.38
C PHE A 18 -16.14 -3.45 -7.75
N ALA A 19 -15.23 -2.58 -7.31
CA ALA A 19 -13.82 -2.75 -7.57
C ALA A 19 -13.42 -4.05 -6.89
N GLU A 20 -12.99 -5.03 -7.68
CA GLU A 20 -12.61 -6.36 -7.19
C GLU A 20 -11.57 -6.23 -6.08
N ASP A 21 -11.66 -7.03 -5.02
CA ASP A 21 -10.66 -6.98 -3.94
C ASP A 21 -9.24 -7.16 -4.49
N ALA A 22 -8.31 -6.37 -3.96
CA ALA A 22 -6.91 -6.50 -4.31
C ALA A 22 -6.39 -7.84 -3.78
N ARG A 23 -5.70 -8.60 -4.64
CA ARG A 23 -5.23 -9.94 -4.32
C ARG A 23 -3.70 -9.97 -4.14
N PRO A 24 -3.18 -10.85 -3.27
CA PRO A 24 -1.74 -11.10 -3.15
C PRO A 24 -1.10 -11.39 -4.51
N GLN A 25 -0.04 -10.66 -4.83
CA GLN A 25 0.69 -10.79 -6.09
C GLN A 25 1.94 -11.65 -5.90
N LEU A 26 2.34 -12.39 -6.95
CA LEU A 26 3.63 -13.09 -6.95
C LEU A 26 4.78 -12.09 -6.78
N TRP A 27 5.80 -12.47 -6.01
CA TRP A 27 6.99 -11.64 -5.80
C TRP A 27 7.60 -11.14 -7.11
N SER A 28 7.75 -12.03 -8.09
CA SER A 28 8.30 -11.71 -9.42
C SER A 28 7.52 -10.66 -10.22
N LYS A 29 6.24 -10.45 -9.89
CA LYS A 29 5.41 -9.39 -10.50
C LYS A 29 5.35 -8.13 -9.64
N PHE A 30 5.39 -8.32 -8.32
CA PHE A 30 5.28 -7.25 -7.34
C PHE A 30 6.58 -6.42 -7.26
N GLU A 31 7.72 -7.10 -7.10
CA GLU A 31 9.01 -6.46 -6.85
C GLU A 31 9.42 -5.46 -7.94
N PRO A 32 9.35 -5.76 -9.25
CA PRO A 32 9.77 -4.80 -10.27
C PRO A 32 8.92 -3.53 -10.27
N GLN A 33 7.61 -3.68 -10.00
CA GLN A 33 6.71 -2.55 -9.90
C GLN A 33 7.02 -1.72 -8.67
N TRP A 34 7.20 -2.36 -7.51
CA TRP A 34 7.53 -1.67 -6.27
C TRP A 34 8.90 -0.97 -6.36
N MET A 35 9.88 -1.59 -6.99
CA MET A 35 11.22 -1.02 -7.14
C MET A 35 11.33 0.10 -8.18
N ALA A 36 10.29 0.33 -9.02
CA ALA A 36 10.34 1.26 -10.14
C ALA A 36 10.70 2.73 -9.77
N VAL A 37 10.61 3.10 -8.50
CA VAL A 37 10.89 4.48 -8.01
C VAL A 37 12.15 4.58 -7.15
N PHE A 38 12.85 3.47 -6.93
CA PHE A 38 14.10 3.42 -6.18
C PHE A 38 15.24 3.05 -7.13
N SER A 39 16.33 3.83 -7.13
CA SER A 39 17.52 3.42 -7.90
C SER A 39 18.17 2.21 -7.24
N LEU A 40 18.57 1.23 -8.06
CA LEU A 40 19.17 -0.03 -7.60
C LEU A 40 20.41 0.22 -6.72
N ASP A 41 21.25 1.18 -7.10
CA ASP A 41 22.47 1.51 -6.34
C ASP A 41 22.20 2.17 -4.98
N SER A 42 20.94 2.57 -4.72
CA SER A 42 20.55 3.22 -3.47
C SER A 42 19.84 2.31 -2.48
N VAL A 43 19.69 1.03 -2.82
CA VAL A 43 18.96 0.07 -1.99
C VAL A 43 19.80 -1.17 -1.77
N GLN A 44 20.00 -1.52 -0.50
CA GLN A 44 20.61 -2.80 -0.16
C GLN A 44 19.51 -3.85 0.03
N VAL A 45 19.72 -5.03 -0.54
CA VAL A 45 18.74 -6.13 -0.48
C VAL A 45 19.25 -7.22 0.43
N LEU A 46 18.41 -7.61 1.40
CA LEU A 46 18.61 -8.76 2.28
C LEU A 46 17.51 -9.77 1.99
N ASP A 47 17.88 -10.92 1.46
CA ASP A 47 16.96 -11.98 1.09
C ASP A 47 17.10 -13.16 2.06
N LYS A 48 15.98 -13.54 2.71
CA LYS A 48 15.88 -14.69 3.61
C LYS A 48 14.77 -15.66 3.18
N GLY A 49 14.56 -15.83 1.88
CA GLY A 49 13.53 -16.72 1.34
C GLY A 49 12.14 -16.07 1.42
N ASP A 50 11.36 -16.41 2.44
CA ASP A 50 9.99 -15.90 2.62
C ASP A 50 9.94 -14.47 3.21
N VAL A 51 11.09 -13.92 3.58
CA VAL A 51 11.22 -12.52 4.00
C VAL A 51 12.25 -11.83 3.13
N LYS A 52 11.84 -10.73 2.50
CA LYS A 52 12.71 -9.87 1.69
C LYS A 52 12.79 -8.50 2.36
N THR A 53 13.98 -7.99 2.64
CA THR A 53 14.16 -6.68 3.26
C THR A 53 15.03 -5.78 2.39
N PHE A 54 14.55 -4.57 2.16
CA PHE A 54 15.15 -3.53 1.36
C PHE A 54 15.52 -2.38 2.30
N ILE A 55 16.80 -2.08 2.43
CA ILE A 55 17.30 -0.94 3.19
C ILE A 55 17.31 0.27 2.24
N LEU A 56 16.37 1.20 2.43
CA LEU A 56 16.13 2.31 1.51
C LEU A 56 17.00 3.53 1.80
N ASP A 57 17.35 3.71 3.08
CA ASP A 57 18.21 4.76 3.61
C ASP A 57 18.60 4.39 5.05
N GLN A 58 19.55 5.11 5.65
CA GLN A 58 19.88 4.96 7.06
C GLN A 58 18.62 5.18 7.92
N GLY A 59 18.18 4.13 8.63
CA GLY A 59 17.00 4.16 9.49
C GLY A 59 15.66 3.97 8.75
N THR A 60 15.65 3.68 7.45
CA THR A 60 14.43 3.34 6.68
C THR A 60 14.53 1.97 6.02
N THR A 61 13.59 1.08 6.29
CA THR A 61 13.54 -0.27 5.71
C THR A 61 12.16 -0.61 5.18
N ALA A 62 12.07 -1.29 4.05
CA ALA A 62 10.87 -1.99 3.60
C ALA A 62 11.07 -3.50 3.72
N THR A 63 10.17 -4.20 4.37
CA THR A 63 10.21 -5.66 4.55
C THR A 63 8.95 -6.27 3.98
N PHE A 64 9.10 -7.31 3.18
CA PHE A 64 8.01 -8.04 2.52
C PHE A 64 7.96 -9.45 3.08
N PHE A 65 6.76 -9.89 3.42
CA PHE A 65 6.48 -11.22 3.95
C PHE A 65 5.71 -12.00 2.90
N LEU A 66 6.30 -13.11 2.46
CA LEU A 66 5.78 -13.94 1.39
C LEU A 66 5.11 -15.18 1.98
N GLU A 67 4.06 -15.65 1.32
CA GLU A 67 3.49 -16.98 1.52
C GLU A 67 3.29 -17.61 0.15
N ASN A 68 3.85 -18.80 -0.07
CA ASN A 68 3.80 -19.49 -1.36
C ASN A 68 4.27 -18.59 -2.53
N GLY A 69 5.34 -17.82 -2.31
CA GLY A 69 5.92 -16.90 -3.29
C GLY A 69 5.08 -15.65 -3.61
N LYS A 70 3.98 -15.41 -2.88
CA LYS A 70 3.13 -14.20 -3.02
C LYS A 70 3.33 -13.26 -1.84
N VAL A 71 3.35 -11.96 -2.08
CA VAL A 71 3.42 -10.95 -1.02
C VAL A 71 2.09 -10.94 -0.25
N LYS A 72 2.13 -11.35 1.02
CA LYS A 72 0.95 -11.37 1.90
C LYS A 72 0.85 -10.16 2.80
N SER A 73 2.00 -9.66 3.22
CA SER A 73 2.07 -8.38 3.88
C SER A 73 3.41 -7.73 3.60
N LEU A 74 3.45 -6.43 3.84
CA LEU A 74 4.68 -5.66 3.85
C LEU A 74 4.65 -4.70 5.02
N ARG A 75 5.86 -4.27 5.38
CA ARG A 75 6.12 -3.28 6.41
C ARG A 75 7.11 -2.27 5.87
N VAL A 76 6.86 -0.99 6.05
CA VAL A 76 7.88 0.05 5.88
C VAL A 76 8.10 0.68 7.24
N SER A 77 9.33 0.73 7.72
CA SER A 77 9.69 1.26 9.03
C SER A 77 10.65 2.43 8.89
N TYR A 78 10.54 3.38 9.81
CA TYR A 78 11.36 4.60 9.88
C TYR A 78 11.68 4.94 11.33
N VAL A 79 12.97 4.88 11.69
CA VAL A 79 13.43 5.11 13.07
C VAL A 79 13.85 6.57 13.27
N HIS A 80 14.64 7.13 12.34
CA HIS A 80 15.22 8.46 12.44
C HIS A 80 15.67 8.99 11.07
N GLY A 81 15.98 10.29 10.98
CA GLY A 81 16.47 10.93 9.75
C GLY A 81 15.43 11.82 9.08
N THR A 82 15.36 11.77 7.75
CA THR A 82 14.33 12.48 6.96
C THR A 82 13.34 11.44 6.41
N PRO A 83 12.02 11.57 6.64
CA PRO A 83 11.05 10.53 6.29
C PRO A 83 10.75 10.44 4.78
N VAL A 84 11.52 11.08 3.91
CA VAL A 84 11.26 11.12 2.46
C VAL A 84 11.26 9.72 1.85
N ARG A 85 12.27 8.90 2.16
CA ARG A 85 12.36 7.51 1.67
C ARG A 85 11.25 6.63 2.26
N TYR A 86 10.90 6.87 3.52
CA TYR A 86 9.78 6.20 4.20
C TYR A 86 8.44 6.50 3.52
N LEU A 87 8.11 7.78 3.30
CA LEU A 87 6.88 8.19 2.64
C LEU A 87 6.82 7.72 1.18
N LYS A 88 7.95 7.70 0.47
CA LYS A 88 8.05 7.08 -0.86
C LYS A 88 7.77 5.58 -0.81
N GLY A 89 8.31 4.86 0.18
CA GLY A 89 8.04 3.43 0.40
C GLY A 89 6.57 3.15 0.66
N ILE A 90 5.91 3.97 1.48
CA ILE A 90 4.46 3.88 1.72
C ILE A 90 3.70 4.11 0.42
N GLN A 91 3.96 5.23 -0.27
CA GLN A 91 3.28 5.59 -1.51
C GLN A 91 3.39 4.47 -2.54
N GLN A 92 4.59 3.91 -2.69
CA GLN A 92 4.85 2.88 -3.66
C GLN A 92 4.22 1.53 -3.29
N SER A 93 4.16 1.21 -2.00
CA SER A 93 3.44 0.04 -1.50
C SER A 93 1.95 0.12 -1.84
N ILE A 94 1.31 1.27 -1.57
CA ILE A 94 -0.11 1.48 -1.88
C ILE A 94 -0.36 1.40 -3.38
N ASN A 95 0.44 2.10 -4.21
CA ASN A 95 0.30 2.06 -5.67
C ASN A 95 0.48 0.65 -6.26
N THR A 96 1.43 -0.12 -5.73
CA THR A 96 1.68 -1.48 -6.24
C THR A 96 0.53 -2.42 -5.88
N ILE A 97 -0.07 -2.24 -4.70
CA ILE A 97 -1.18 -3.09 -4.22
C ILE A 97 -2.51 -2.74 -4.90
N LEU A 98 -2.88 -1.46 -4.92
CA LEU A 98 -4.20 -1.01 -5.39
C LEU A 98 -4.21 -0.65 -6.89
N GLY A 99 -3.03 -0.51 -7.51
CA GLY A 99 -2.89 0.17 -8.79
C GLY A 99 -2.90 1.69 -8.64
N LYS A 100 -2.71 2.41 -9.75
CA LYS A 100 -2.87 3.87 -9.77
C LYS A 100 -4.34 4.21 -10.00
N GLY A 101 -4.91 5.07 -9.16
CA GLY A 101 -6.29 5.52 -9.29
C GLY A 101 -6.78 6.23 -8.02
N PRO A 102 -8.06 6.66 -8.00
CA PRO A 102 -8.61 7.51 -6.94
C PRO A 102 -8.49 6.91 -5.54
N GLU A 103 -8.74 5.60 -5.38
CA GLU A 103 -8.64 4.93 -4.08
C GLU A 103 -7.20 4.85 -3.57
N ALA A 104 -6.23 4.64 -4.47
CA ALA A 104 -4.82 4.66 -4.12
C ALA A 104 -4.38 6.07 -3.73
N GLU A 105 -4.80 7.09 -4.47
CA GLU A 105 -4.52 8.50 -4.16
C GLU A 105 -5.08 8.92 -2.81
N ASP A 106 -6.33 8.54 -2.51
CA ASP A 106 -6.97 8.76 -1.22
C ASP A 106 -6.23 8.06 -0.07
N ALA A 107 -5.88 6.78 -0.24
CA ALA A 107 -5.08 6.05 0.75
C ALA A 107 -3.70 6.70 0.94
N ILE A 108 -3.00 7.04 -0.14
CA ILE A 108 -1.71 7.73 -0.10
C ILE A 108 -1.83 9.06 0.65
N SER A 109 -2.87 9.85 0.36
CA SER A 109 -3.13 11.12 1.03
C SER A 109 -3.28 10.95 2.54
N ALA A 110 -4.06 9.95 2.96
CA ALA A 110 -4.26 9.64 4.37
C ALA A 110 -2.94 9.29 5.09
N PHE A 111 -2.06 8.50 4.47
CA PHE A 111 -0.80 8.06 5.10
C PHE A 111 0.38 9.04 4.94
N LYS A 112 0.22 10.14 4.19
CA LYS A 112 1.24 11.20 4.04
C LYS A 112 1.36 12.11 5.26
N SER A 113 0.26 12.35 5.98
CA SER A 113 0.24 13.24 7.16
C SER A 113 0.87 12.56 8.36
N ALA A 114 1.80 13.19 9.09
CA ALA A 114 2.40 12.63 10.32
C ALA A 114 1.43 12.50 11.52
N LYS A 115 0.17 12.94 11.38
CA LYS A 115 -0.88 12.76 12.39
C LYS A 115 -2.11 12.09 11.77
N PRO A 116 -2.86 11.27 12.52
CA PRO A 116 -2.59 10.82 13.91
C PRO A 116 -1.37 9.87 14.05
N LYS A 117 -0.94 9.64 15.31
CA LYS A 117 0.12 8.67 15.67
C LYS A 117 -0.24 7.25 15.27
N GLU A 118 -1.53 6.94 15.22
CA GLU A 118 -2.09 5.68 14.81
C GLU A 118 -3.17 5.93 13.78
N LEU A 119 -3.08 5.28 12.63
CA LEU A 119 -4.02 5.41 11.54
C LEU A 119 -4.22 4.04 10.90
N TYR A 120 -5.48 3.65 10.67
CA TYR A 120 -5.80 2.50 9.84
C TYR A 120 -6.80 2.88 8.76
N LYS A 121 -6.74 2.16 7.63
CA LYS A 121 -7.68 2.29 6.53
C LYS A 121 -7.79 0.95 5.80
N ARG A 122 -9.02 0.49 5.54
CA ARG A 122 -9.26 -0.69 4.71
C ARG A 122 -9.72 -0.25 3.32
N VAL A 123 -9.10 -0.80 2.28
CA VAL A 123 -9.46 -0.53 0.88
C VAL A 123 -9.31 -1.83 0.09
N ARG A 124 -10.36 -2.25 -0.64
CA ARG A 124 -10.36 -3.44 -1.52
C ARG A 124 -9.75 -4.69 -0.88
N GLY A 125 -10.22 -5.06 0.32
CA GLY A 125 -9.74 -6.25 1.04
C GLY A 125 -8.32 -6.14 1.61
N VAL A 126 -7.68 -4.97 1.55
CA VAL A 126 -6.35 -4.72 2.11
C VAL A 126 -6.44 -3.80 3.31
N CYS A 127 -5.76 -4.21 4.37
CA CYS A 127 -5.53 -3.41 5.55
C CYS A 127 -4.29 -2.54 5.38
N PHE A 128 -4.43 -1.23 5.51
CA PHE A 128 -3.31 -0.31 5.67
C PHE A 128 -3.30 0.24 7.08
N GLU A 129 -2.14 0.24 7.72
CA GLU A 129 -1.97 0.68 9.09
C GLU A 129 -0.69 1.48 9.19
N ARG A 130 -0.69 2.53 10.02
CA ARG A 130 0.52 3.25 10.39
C ARG A 130 0.49 3.63 11.85
N THR A 131 1.57 3.32 12.55
CA THR A 131 1.69 3.51 14.00
C THR A 131 3.06 4.09 14.33
N LEU A 132 3.09 5.08 15.22
CA LEU A 132 4.31 5.53 15.88
C LEU A 132 4.55 4.66 17.12
N ILE A 133 5.57 3.82 17.07
CA ILE A 133 6.04 3.02 18.20
C ILE A 133 7.17 3.79 18.88
N GLU A 134 6.98 4.22 20.13
CA GLU A 134 7.87 5.20 20.80
C GLU A 134 9.36 4.83 20.81
N GLN A 135 9.69 3.53 20.76
CA GLN A 135 11.06 3.03 20.76
C GLN A 135 11.57 2.58 19.37
N LEU A 136 10.67 2.32 18.42
CA LEU A 136 11.01 1.78 17.09
C LEU A 136 10.78 2.77 15.95
N GLY A 137 10.15 3.91 16.24
CA GLY A 137 9.78 4.92 15.26
C GLY A 137 8.46 4.60 14.55
N TRP A 138 8.31 5.11 13.34
CA TRP A 138 7.10 4.93 12.55
C TRP A 138 7.12 3.59 11.81
N GLU A 139 6.04 2.83 11.89
CA GLU A 139 5.81 1.67 11.05
C GLU A 139 4.54 1.85 10.24
N PHE A 140 4.60 1.46 8.97
CA PHE A 140 3.47 1.29 8.08
C PHE A 140 3.36 -0.18 7.71
N TYR A 141 2.17 -0.75 7.78
CA TYR A 141 1.86 -2.10 7.33
C TYR A 141 0.81 -2.08 6.23
N ALA A 142 0.98 -2.96 5.25
CA ALA A 142 -0.10 -3.37 4.36
C ALA A 142 -0.26 -4.90 4.44
N THR A 143 -1.47 -5.38 4.73
CA THR A 143 -1.76 -6.82 4.84
C THR A 143 -3.03 -7.18 4.07
N TYR A 144 -2.95 -8.20 3.24
CA TYR A 144 -4.13 -8.74 2.56
C TYR A 144 -4.99 -9.56 3.53
N GLY A 145 -6.32 -9.39 3.47
CA GLY A 145 -7.29 -10.18 4.24
C GLY A 145 -7.93 -9.44 5.42
N ASP A 146 -8.70 -10.17 6.22
CA ASP A 146 -9.62 -9.59 7.19
C ASP A 146 -9.01 -9.14 8.51
N GLN A 147 -7.73 -9.44 8.75
CA GLN A 147 -7.08 -9.07 10.00
C GLN A 147 -6.53 -7.63 9.93
N CYS A 148 -7.24 -6.72 10.61
CA CYS A 148 -6.86 -5.35 10.93
C CYS A 148 -7.23 -5.04 12.39
N PRO A 149 -6.50 -4.17 13.11
CA PRO A 149 -5.08 -3.80 12.96
C PRO A 149 -4.14 -4.83 13.63
N LYS A 150 -2.84 -4.81 13.31
CA LYS A 150 -1.81 -5.65 13.93
C LYS A 150 -1.09 -4.98 15.11
N ASN A 151 -0.86 -3.67 15.07
CA ASN A 151 -0.06 -2.96 16.07
C ASN A 151 -0.84 -1.83 16.79
N ILE A 152 -1.95 -1.36 16.23
CA ILE A 152 -2.90 -0.49 16.93
C ILE A 152 -3.70 -1.34 17.91
N LYS A 153 -3.76 -0.92 19.18
CA LYS A 153 -4.53 -1.58 20.25
C LYS A 153 -5.67 -0.69 20.73
#